data_AF-A0A3B8WK60-F1
#
_entry.id   AF-A0A3B8WK60-F1
#
_cell.length_a   1.000
_cell.length_b   1.000
_cell.length_c   1.000
_cell.angle_alpha   90.00
_cell.angle_beta   90.00
_cell.angle_gamma   90.00
#
_symmetry.space_group_name_H-M   'P 1'
#
loop_
_entity.id
_entity.type
_entity.pdbx_description
1 polymer ?
#
loop_
_entity_poly.entity_id
_entity_poly.type
_entity_poly.pdbx_seq_one_letter_code
_entity_poly.pdbx_strand_id
1 'polypeptide(L)' 'MIESDRLISAKAGEYEEVHDRAIRPTLLSEYVGQPTVREQMEIFISAARGR' A
#
# COMPACT_ATOMS: atom_id res chain seq x y z
N MET A 1 33.45 10.63 22.25
CA MET A 1 32.24 11.02 21.48
C MET A 1 31.27 9.88 21.67
N ILE A 2 30.13 10.10 22.34
CA ILE A 2 29.12 9.03 22.46
C ILE A 2 28.40 9.02 21.12
N GLU A 3 28.74 8.07 20.26
CA GLU A 3 27.93 7.79 19.08
C GLU A 3 26.59 7.24 19.60
N SER A 4 25.54 8.05 19.50
CA SER A 4 24.19 7.61 19.82
C SER A 4 23.80 6.56 18.80
N ASP A 5 24.02 5.29 19.15
CA ASP A 5 23.58 4.16 18.34
C ASP A 5 22.06 4.27 18.19
N ARG A 6 21.62 4.53 16.95
CA ARG A 6 20.22 4.80 16.71
C ARG A 6 19.45 3.50 16.85
N LEU A 7 18.50 3.48 17.78
CA LEU A 7 17.56 2.38 17.99
C LEU A 7 16.71 2.03 16.75
N ILE A 8 16.65 2.92 15.75
CA ILE A 8 15.82 2.76 14.55
C ILE A 8 16.65 2.93 13.27
N SER A 9 16.40 2.05 12.31
CA SER A 9 16.96 2.09 10.96
C SER A 9 16.00 2.83 10.01
N ALA A 10 16.54 3.53 9.00
CA ALA A 10 15.72 4.12 7.93
C ALA A 10 15.30 3.10 6.87
N LYS A 11 15.96 1.94 6.83
CA LYS A 11 15.64 0.84 5.91
C LYS A 11 14.63 -0.08 6.59
N ALA A 12 13.55 -0.39 5.86
CA ALA A 12 12.57 -1.34 6.32
C ALA A 12 13.19 -2.73 6.54
N GLY A 13 12.77 -3.40 7.62
CA GLY A 13 13.15 -4.77 7.91
C GLY A 13 12.42 -5.77 7.00
N GLU A 14 12.97 -6.97 6.81
CA GLU A 14 12.34 -8.00 5.98
C GLU A 14 10.92 -8.36 6.43
N TYR A 15 10.66 -8.29 7.74
CA TYR A 15 9.34 -8.56 8.30
C TYR A 15 8.35 -7.43 8.07
N GLU A 16 8.78 -6.17 7.95
CA GLU A 16 7.87 -5.03 7.74
C GLU A 16 7.17 -5.13 6.39
N GLU A 17 7.88 -5.56 5.33
CA GLU A 17 7.24 -5.79 4.03
C GLU A 17 6.14 -6.86 4.08
N VAL A 18 6.35 -7.93 4.85
CA VAL A 18 5.37 -9.01 4.99
C VAL A 18 4.11 -8.50 5.70
N HIS A 19 4.30 -7.72 6.77
CA HIS A 19 3.19 -7.12 7.52
C HIS A 19 2.44 -6.08 6.68
N ASP A 20 3.15 -5.21 5.95
CA ASP A 20 2.55 -4.21 5.07
C ASP A 20 1.70 -4.83 3.96
N ARG A 21 2.14 -5.96 3.40
CA ARG A 21 1.35 -6.69 2.39
C ARG A 21 0.09 -7.29 2.98
N ALA A 22 0.13 -7.76 4.22
CA ALA A 22 -1.02 -8.37 4.88
C ALA A 22 -2.14 -7.38 5.19
N ILE A 23 -1.83 -6.09 5.36
CA ILE A 23 -2.81 -5.04 5.65
C ILE A 23 -3.32 -4.30 4.41
N ARG A 24 -2.69 -4.50 3.24
CA ARG A 24 -3.04 -3.75 2.02
C ARG A 24 -4.37 -4.27 1.43
N PRO A 25 -5.31 -3.37 1.09
CA PRO A 25 -6.52 -3.72 0.35
C PRO A 25 -6.20 -4.53 -0.92
N THR A 26 -6.94 -5.61 -1.14
CA THR A 26 -6.78 -6.48 -2.32
C THR A 26 -7.80 -6.15 -3.40
N LEU A 27 -8.95 -5.62 -3.00
CA LEU A 27 -10.02 -5.18 -3.88
C LEU A 27 -10.12 -3.66 -3.88
N LEU A 28 -10.56 -3.10 -5.01
CA LEU A 28 -10.83 -1.65 -5.10
C LEU A 28 -11.93 -1.21 -4.11
N SER A 29 -12.85 -2.10 -3.76
CA SER A 29 -13.92 -1.83 -2.77
C SER A 29 -13.41 -1.70 -1.34
N GLU A 30 -12.25 -2.26 -1.03
CA GLU A 30 -11.59 -2.18 0.28
C GLU A 30 -10.71 -0.93 0.39
N TYR A 31 -10.51 -0.22 -0.73
CA TYR A 31 -9.64 0.95 -0.79
C TYR A 31 -10.31 2.18 -0.17
N VAL A 32 -9.66 2.76 0.83
CA VAL A 32 -10.16 3.92 1.57
C VAL A 32 -9.36 5.17 1.17
N GLY A 33 -10.08 6.23 0.79
CA GLY A 33 -9.50 7.50 0.37
C GLY A 33 -9.37 7.68 -1.15
N GLN A 34 -8.85 8.83 -1.57
CA GLN A 34 -8.66 9.23 -2.97
C GLN A 34 -9.88 8.95 -3.88
N PRO A 35 -11.03 9.60 -3.61
CA PRO A 35 -12.30 9.31 -4.30
C PRO A 35 -12.20 9.41 -5.83
N THR A 36 -11.56 10.45 -6.36
CA THR A 36 -11.38 10.63 -7.80
C THR A 36 -10.60 9.50 -8.46
N VAL A 37 -9.52 9.02 -7.82
CA VAL A 37 -8.72 7.92 -8.35
C VAL A 37 -9.50 6.62 -8.31
N ARG A 38 -10.20 6.37 -7.20
CA ARG A 38 -11.05 5.18 -7.01
C ARG A 38 -12.12 5.10 -8.10
N GLU A 39 -12.81 6.20 -8.38
CA GLU A 39 -13.83 6.29 -9.44
C GLU A 39 -13.25 5.98 -10.84
N GLN A 40 -12.08 6.54 -11.17
CA GLN A 40 -11.44 6.24 -12.46
C GLN A 40 -11.03 4.77 -12.57
N MET A 41 -10.45 4.20 -11.50
CA MET A 41 -10.06 2.79 -11.48
C MET A 41 -11.26 1.86 -11.66
N GLU A 42 -12.42 2.21 -11.11
CA GLU A 42 -13.64 1.42 -11.26
C GLU A 42 -14.09 1.32 -12.73
N ILE A 43 -14.00 2.43 -13.48
CA ILE A 43 -14.26 2.47 -14.93
C ILE A 43 -13.27 1.59 -15.68
N PHE A 44 -11.97 1.75 -15.41
CA PHE A 44 -10.91 1.00 -16.10
C PHE A 44 -11.00 -0.51 -15.86
N ILE A 45 -11.21 -0.92 -14.62
CA ILE A 45 -11.33 -2.34 -14.26
C ILE A 45 -12.56 -2.94 -14.96
N SER A 46 -13.70 -2.25 -14.93
CA SER A 46 -14.92 -2.71 -15.60
C SER A 46 -14.71 -2.85 -17.11
N ALA A 47 -14.09 -1.86 -17.75
CA ALA A 47 -13.76 -1.91 -19.17
C ALA A 47 -12.77 -3.03 -19.52
N ALA A 48 -11.78 -3.29 -18.66
CA ALA A 48 -10.81 -4.37 -18.85
C ALA A 48 -11.44 -5.76 -18.75
N ARG A 49 -12.43 -5.95 -17.85
CA ARG A 49 -13.16 -7.21 -17.69
C ARG A 49 -14.11 -7.52 -18.86
N GLY A 50 -14.50 -6.50 -19.63
CA GLY A 50 -15.37 -6.63 -20.80
C GLY A 50 -14.64 -6.89 -22.12
N ARG A 51 -13.33 -7.12 -22.09
CA ARG A 51 -12.53 -7.55 -23.25
C ARG A 51 -12.26 -9.03 -23.17
#